data_AF-A0A6B8M8I4-F1
#
_entry.id   AF-A0A6B8M8I4-F1
#
_cell.length_a   1.000
_cell.length_b   1.000
_cell.length_c   1.000
_cell.angle_alpha   90.00
_cell.angle_beta   90.00
_cell.angle_gamma   90.00
#
_symmetry.space_group_name_H-M   'P 1'
#
loop_
_entity.id
_entity.type
_entity.pdbx_description
1 polymer ?
#
loop_
_entity_poly.entity_id
_entity_poly.type
_entity_poly.pdbx_seq_one_letter_code
_entity_poly.pdbx_strand_id
1 'polypeptide(L)'
;MRSLDDVGQGKAVGYLPLATLKNVLRISADKIRESCEARGLNVKIFDEDSSCIKSGAIFVYDTGLVRGIIDRFDQDILARGWSGDVESIIERIAIEWYCENDPAMPFIKALYGE
;
A
#
# COMPACT_ATOMS: atom_id res chain seq x y z
N MET A 1 6.07 8.81 -10.84
CA MET A 1 6.52 8.73 -9.44
C MET A 1 5.65 9.52 -8.48
N ARG A 2 5.07 10.68 -8.87
CA ARG A 2 4.20 11.52 -8.02
C ARG A 2 3.37 10.78 -6.97
N SER A 3 2.64 9.73 -7.35
CA SER A 3 1.92 8.92 -6.37
C SER A 3 2.82 8.37 -5.24
N LEU A 4 3.95 7.72 -5.50
CA LEU A 4 4.84 7.25 -4.43
C LEU A 4 5.58 8.40 -3.71
N ASP A 5 5.68 9.57 -4.33
CA ASP A 5 6.34 10.74 -3.73
C ASP A 5 5.50 11.31 -2.58
N ASP A 6 4.17 11.21 -2.65
CA ASP A 6 3.25 11.73 -1.62
C ASP A 6 3.15 10.87 -0.33
N VAL A 7 3.71 9.65 -0.36
CA VAL A 7 3.73 8.76 0.81
C VAL A 7 4.55 9.39 1.93
N GLY A 8 3.96 9.48 3.12
CA GLY A 8 4.55 10.14 4.29
C GLY A 8 4.26 11.64 4.40
N GLN A 9 3.61 12.26 3.41
CA GLN A 9 3.30 13.70 3.41
C GLN A 9 1.79 14.01 3.35
N GLY A 10 1.01 13.15 2.71
CA GLY A 10 -0.45 13.27 2.66
C GLY A 10 -1.18 11.93 2.62
N LYS A 11 -0.45 10.83 2.44
CA LYS A 11 -1.00 9.47 2.44
C LYS A 11 -0.08 8.49 3.16
N ALA A 12 -0.68 7.45 3.70
CA ALA A 12 0.03 6.40 4.42
C ALA A 12 0.57 5.32 3.48
N VAL A 13 -0.09 5.06 2.36
CA VAL A 13 0.24 3.99 1.41
C VAL A 13 0.22 4.52 -0.03
N GLY A 14 1.08 3.97 -0.87
CA GLY A 14 1.02 4.09 -2.32
C GLY A 14 1.49 2.79 -2.97
N TYR A 15 1.00 2.51 -4.17
CA TYR A 15 1.49 1.38 -4.96
C TYR A 15 1.72 1.75 -6.42
N LEU A 16 2.55 0.96 -7.09
CA LEU A 16 2.69 0.97 -8.54
C LEU A 16 2.79 -0.46 -9.07
N PRO A 17 2.06 -0.81 -10.14
CA PRO A 17 2.25 -2.08 -10.83
C PRO A 17 3.70 -2.24 -11.34
N LEU A 18 4.28 -3.43 -11.22
CA LEU A 18 5.65 -3.68 -11.71
C LEU A 18 5.74 -3.50 -13.24
N ALA A 19 4.67 -3.79 -13.98
CA ALA A 19 4.60 -3.51 -15.40
C ALA A 19 4.75 -2.00 -15.69
N THR A 20 4.21 -1.12 -14.85
CA THR A 20 4.37 0.33 -14.99
C THR A 20 5.81 0.75 -14.75
N LEU A 21 6.48 0.19 -13.72
CA LEU A 21 7.90 0.46 -13.46
C LEU A 21 8.77 0.09 -14.66
N LYS A 22 8.57 -1.13 -15.19
CA LYS A 22 9.36 -1.68 -16.29
C LYS A 22 9.09 -0.99 -17.63
N ASN A 23 7.81 -0.86 -17.99
CA ASN A 23 7.43 -0.52 -19.37
C ASN A 23 7.23 0.98 -19.57
N VAL A 24 6.80 1.71 -18.54
CA VAL A 24 6.50 3.15 -18.63
C VAL A 24 7.66 3.96 -18.06
N LEU A 25 8.06 3.67 -16.82
CA LEU A 25 9.07 4.47 -16.12
C LEU A 25 10.50 4.04 -16.45
N ARG A 26 10.70 2.80 -16.93
CA ARG A 26 12.02 2.20 -17.20
C ARG A 26 12.95 2.25 -15.99
N ILE A 27 12.40 2.06 -14.79
CA ILE A 27 13.12 2.03 -13.51
C ILE A 27 12.91 0.66 -12.88
N SER A 28 13.94 0.10 -12.24
CA SER A 28 13.81 -1.16 -11.50
C SER A 28 13.10 -0.96 -10.16
N ALA A 29 12.40 -1.99 -9.70
CA ALA A 29 11.76 -1.95 -8.39
C ALA A 29 12.77 -1.74 -7.25
N ASP A 30 13.99 -2.29 -7.38
CA ASP A 30 15.06 -2.08 -6.39
C ASP A 30 15.48 -0.61 -6.27
N LYS A 31 15.56 0.13 -7.38
CA LYS A 31 15.87 1.58 -7.33
C LYS A 31 14.76 2.38 -6.64
N ILE A 32 13.50 1.98 -6.84
CA ILE A 32 12.39 2.60 -6.12
C ILE A 32 12.47 2.27 -4.63
N ARG A 33 12.75 1.00 -4.29
CA ARG A 33 12.95 0.57 -2.91
C ARG A 33 14.02 1.40 -2.21
N GLU A 34 15.23 1.45 -2.77
CA GLU A 34 16.35 2.22 -2.22
C GLU A 34 15.98 3.69 -2.01
N SER A 35 15.31 4.31 -2.98
CA SER A 35 14.90 5.71 -2.88
C SER A 35 13.83 5.96 -1.80
N CYS A 36 12.91 5.02 -1.59
CA CYS A 36 11.87 5.12 -0.58
C CYS A 36 12.41 4.85 0.83
N GLU A 37 13.26 3.83 0.99
CA GLU A 37 13.93 3.51 2.25
C GLU A 37 14.85 4.65 2.69
N ALA A 38 15.53 5.33 1.76
CA ALA A 38 16.31 6.53 2.06
C ALA A 38 15.47 7.70 2.62
N ARG A 39 14.15 7.66 2.42
CA ARG A 39 13.18 8.61 2.99
C ARG A 39 12.56 8.12 4.30
N GLY A 40 12.98 6.95 4.81
CA GLY A 40 12.41 6.32 6.01
C GLY A 40 11.11 5.57 5.77
N LEU A 41 10.75 5.30 4.51
CA LEU A 41 9.53 4.56 4.16
C LEU A 41 9.83 3.05 4.05
N ASN A 42 8.80 2.24 4.27
CA ASN A 42 8.87 0.80 4.07
C ASN A 42 8.36 0.41 2.69
N VAL A 43 8.88 -0.69 2.17
CA VAL A 43 8.61 -1.14 0.81
C VAL A 43 8.39 -2.65 0.77
N LYS A 44 7.30 -3.06 0.15
CA LYS A 44 6.97 -4.47 -0.08
C LYS A 44 6.72 -4.69 -1.56
N ILE A 45 7.28 -5.76 -2.10
CA ILE A 45 7.11 -6.13 -3.51
C ILE A 45 6.33 -7.43 -3.54
N PHE A 46 5.22 -7.41 -4.27
CA PHE A 46 4.41 -8.58 -4.56
C PHE A 46 4.57 -8.92 -6.03
N ASP A 47 4.78 -10.19 -6.33
CA ASP A 47 4.78 -10.72 -7.69
C ASP A 47 3.34 -10.96 -8.18
N GLU A 48 3.21 -11.56 -9.36
CA GLU A 48 1.91 -11.85 -9.98
C GLU A 48 1.10 -12.91 -9.24
N ASP A 49 1.76 -13.81 -8.49
CA ASP A 49 1.12 -14.89 -7.74
C ASP A 49 0.67 -14.44 -6.34
N SER A 50 1.28 -13.36 -5.83
CA SER A 50 1.05 -12.81 -4.49
C SER A 50 0.35 -11.44 -4.50
N SER A 51 -0.28 -11.05 -5.61
CA SER A 51 -1.02 -9.78 -5.73
C SER A 51 -2.32 -9.93 -6.52
N CYS A 52 -3.33 -9.12 -6.22
CA CYS A 52 -4.50 -8.95 -7.08
C CYS A 52 -4.17 -8.23 -8.41
N ILE A 53 -2.98 -7.63 -8.51
CA ILE A 53 -2.47 -6.96 -9.70
C ILE A 53 -1.70 -7.97 -10.54
N LYS A 54 -2.18 -8.27 -11.76
CA LYS A 54 -1.61 -9.29 -12.65
C LYS A 54 -0.11 -9.19 -12.93
N SER A 55 0.48 -8.00 -12.83
CA SER A 55 1.92 -7.82 -13.05
C SER A 55 2.74 -7.90 -11.76
N GLY A 56 2.10 -8.13 -10.62
CA GLY A 56 2.62 -7.74 -9.31
C GLY A 56 2.66 -6.21 -9.13
N ALA A 57 3.03 -5.79 -7.93
CA ALA A 57 3.16 -4.38 -7.59
C ALA A 57 4.20 -4.13 -6.48
N ILE A 58 4.76 -2.92 -6.51
CA ILE A 58 5.49 -2.36 -5.37
C ILE A 58 4.51 -1.57 -4.53
N PHE A 59 4.49 -1.83 -3.22
CA PHE A 59 3.79 -1.06 -2.21
C PHE A 59 4.81 -0.30 -1.38
N VAL A 60 4.54 0.98 -1.13
CA VAL A 60 5.36 1.89 -0.32
C VAL A 60 4.46 2.46 0.76
N TYR A 61 4.92 2.45 2.01
CA TYR A 61 4.10 2.89 3.13
C TYR A 61 4.91 3.50 4.27
N ASP A 62 4.25 4.39 5.01
CA ASP A 62 4.74 4.93 6.27
C ASP A 62 4.08 4.17 7.44
N THR A 63 4.89 3.44 8.22
CA THR A 63 4.39 2.59 9.31
C THR A 63 3.64 3.39 10.39
N GLY A 64 4.07 4.62 10.67
CA GLY A 64 3.45 5.47 11.68
C GLY A 64 2.07 5.95 11.22
N LEU A 65 1.97 6.41 9.98
CA LEU A 65 0.70 6.85 9.40
C LEU A 65 -0.29 5.68 9.22
N VAL A 66 0.18 4.52 8.74
CA VAL A 66 -0.69 3.34 8.63
C VAL A 66 -1.24 2.95 10.00
N ARG A 67 -0.39 2.94 11.04
CA ARG A 67 -0.83 2.62 12.40
C ARG A 67 -1.86 3.61 12.94
N GLY A 68 -1.63 4.91 12.75
CA GLY A 68 -2.61 5.93 13.17
C GLY A 68 -3.97 5.77 12.47
N ILE A 69 -3.99 5.28 11.23
CA ILE A 69 -5.23 4.96 10.52
C ILE A 69 -5.85 3.67 11.06
N ILE A 70 -5.07 2.62 11.30
CA ILE A 70 -5.56 1.39 11.94
C ILE A 70 -6.24 1.72 13.26
N ASP A 71 -5.60 2.50 14.13
CA ASP A 71 -6.15 2.87 15.44
C ASP A 71 -7.48 3.65 15.31
N ARG A 72 -7.62 4.47 14.27
CA ARG A 72 -8.87 5.22 13.99
C ARG A 72 -10.01 4.30 13.54
N PHE A 73 -9.70 3.19 12.88
CA PHE A 73 -10.66 2.23 12.33
C PHE A 73 -10.65 0.89 13.09
N ASP A 74 -10.09 0.85 14.30
CA ASP A 74 -9.81 -0.38 15.04
C ASP A 74 -11.05 -1.29 15.17
N GLN A 75 -12.19 -0.72 15.52
CA GLN A 75 -13.45 -1.47 15.64
C GLN A 75 -13.92 -2.06 14.30
N ASP A 76 -13.71 -1.36 13.18
CA ASP A 76 -14.07 -1.84 11.85
C ASP A 76 -13.10 -2.95 11.39
N ILE A 77 -11.82 -2.81 11.67
CA ILE A 77 -10.78 -3.82 11.40
C ILE A 77 -11.07 -5.10 12.19
N LEU A 78 -11.36 -4.96 13.49
CA LEU A 78 -11.72 -6.08 14.36
C LEU A 78 -13.02 -6.77 13.93
N ALA A 79 -14.06 -6.00 13.59
CA ALA A 79 -15.33 -6.56 13.12
C ALA A 79 -15.18 -7.38 11.83
N ARG A 80 -14.17 -7.08 11.01
CA ARG A 80 -13.82 -7.82 9.80
C ARG A 80 -12.89 -9.01 10.04
N GLY A 81 -12.43 -9.20 11.28
CA GLY A 81 -11.43 -10.22 11.62
C GLY A 81 -10.06 -9.93 11.02
N TRP A 82 -9.77 -8.68 10.68
CA TRP A 82 -8.45 -8.28 10.19
C TRP A 82 -7.50 -8.12 11.37
N SER A 83 -6.22 -8.39 11.12
CA SER A 83 -5.18 -8.08 12.10
C SER A 83 -4.90 -6.58 12.09
N GLY A 84 -4.75 -5.98 13.27
CA GLY A 84 -4.36 -4.58 13.44
C GLY A 84 -2.85 -4.33 13.23
N ASP A 85 -2.09 -5.32 12.77
CA ASP A 85 -0.68 -5.11 12.44
C ASP A 85 -0.51 -4.54 11.02
N VAL A 86 0.42 -3.60 10.89
CA VAL A 86 0.68 -2.87 9.64
C VAL A 86 1.02 -3.80 8.49
N GLU A 87 1.86 -4.81 8.71
CA GLU A 87 2.32 -5.71 7.64
C GLU A 87 1.17 -6.54 7.08
N SER A 88 0.34 -7.12 7.95
CA SER A 88 -0.84 -7.88 7.53
C SER A 88 -1.84 -7.01 6.79
N ILE A 89 -2.01 -5.74 7.18
CA ILE A 89 -2.87 -4.80 6.44
C ILE A 89 -2.30 -4.58 5.03
N ILE A 90 -0.99 -4.32 4.90
CA ILE A 90 -0.35 -4.12 3.58
C ILE A 90 -0.48 -5.38 2.71
N GLU A 91 -0.26 -6.57 3.27
CA GLU A 91 -0.46 -7.84 2.57
C GLU A 91 -1.91 -8.00 2.12
N ARG A 92 -2.86 -7.78 3.03
CA ARG A 92 -4.29 -7.88 2.77
C ARG A 92 -4.71 -7.01 1.60
N ILE A 93 -4.33 -5.73 1.61
CA ILE A 93 -4.70 -4.80 0.52
C ILE A 93 -3.97 -5.07 -0.80
N ALA A 94 -2.85 -5.80 -0.76
CA ALA A 94 -2.11 -6.20 -1.96
C ALA A 94 -2.70 -7.45 -2.64
N ILE A 95 -3.31 -8.36 -1.87
CA ILE A 95 -3.86 -9.64 -2.38
C ILE A 95 -5.35 -9.57 -2.71
N GLU A 96 -6.12 -8.67 -2.10
CA GLU A 96 -7.57 -8.58 -2.29
C GLU A 96 -7.95 -7.48 -3.28
N TRP A 97 -9.03 -7.71 -4.03
CA TRP A 97 -9.65 -6.70 -4.88
C TRP A 97 -10.88 -6.11 -4.18
N TYR A 98 -10.87 -4.81 -3.93
CA TYR A 98 -11.99 -4.09 -3.31
C TYR A 98 -12.80 -3.33 -4.34
N CYS A 99 -14.11 -3.52 -4.31
CA CYS A 99 -15.04 -2.72 -5.11
C CYS A 99 -15.43 -1.42 -4.37
N GLU A 100 -15.91 -0.42 -5.10
CA GLU A 100 -16.24 0.89 -4.50
C GLU A 100 -17.27 0.84 -3.37
N ASN A 101 -18.14 -0.18 -3.37
CA ASN A 101 -19.16 -0.37 -2.34
C ASN A 101 -18.70 -1.31 -1.21
N ASP A 102 -17.44 -1.76 -1.20
CA ASP A 102 -16.94 -2.60 -0.12
C ASP A 102 -16.94 -1.79 1.19
N PRO A 103 -17.43 -2.36 2.32
CA PRO A 103 -17.41 -1.66 3.60
C PRO A 103 -15.99 -1.30 4.09
N ALA A 104 -14.91 -1.84 3.51
CA ALA A 104 -13.53 -1.44 3.81
C ALA A 104 -13.11 -0.18 3.08
N MET A 105 -13.85 0.28 2.08
CA MET A 105 -13.46 1.43 1.27
C MET A 105 -13.20 2.70 2.08
N PRO A 106 -13.94 3.04 3.16
CA PRO A 106 -13.58 4.18 4.01
C PRO A 106 -12.17 4.06 4.61
N PHE A 107 -11.80 2.86 5.09
CA PHE A 107 -10.47 2.59 5.63
C PHE A 107 -9.39 2.64 4.53
N ILE A 108 -9.66 1.99 3.39
CA ILE A 108 -8.73 1.93 2.25
C ILE A 108 -8.47 3.34 1.69
N LYS A 109 -9.52 4.15 1.51
CA LYS A 109 -9.39 5.55 1.07
C LYS A 109 -8.52 6.37 2.03
N ALA A 110 -8.75 6.22 3.34
CA ALA A 110 -7.92 6.87 4.34
C ALA A 110 -6.43 6.50 4.21
N LEU A 111 -6.10 5.22 3.95
CA LEU A 111 -4.71 4.80 3.70
C LEU A 111 -4.08 5.50 2.50
N TYR A 112 -4.85 5.73 1.44
CA TYR A 112 -4.40 6.38 0.21
C TYR A 112 -4.50 7.91 0.23
N GLY A 113 -5.00 8.50 1.33
CA GLY A 113 -5.13 9.95 1.49
C GLY A 113 -6.38 10.56 0.83
N GLU A 114 -7.44 9.76 0.69
CA GLU A 114 -8.74 10.13 0.11
C GLU A 114 -9.85 10.29 1.18
#